data_AF-A0A2H3AAU0-F1
#
_entry.id   AF-A0A2H3AAU0-F1
#
_cell.length_a   1.000
_cell.length_b   1.000
_cell.length_c   1.000
_cell.angle_alpha   90.00
_cell.angle_beta   90.00
_cell.angle_gamma   90.00
#
_symmetry.space_group_name_H-M   'P 1'
#
loop_
_entity.id
_entity.type
_entity.pdbx_description
1 polymer ?
#
loop_
_entity_poly.entity_id
_entity_poly.type
_entity_poly.pdbx_seq_one_letter_code
_entity_poly.pdbx_strand_id
1 'polypeptide(L)'
;MRSLAILTTLLAGHAFAYPKPAPQSLNRRDWPSINEFLSELAKVMPIGDTITAACDLIGDGEDAAASLFGISETENDPCGDVTVLFARGTCDPGNVGVLVGPWFFDSLQTALGSRTLGVKGVPYPASVQDFLSGSVQNGINMANQIKSVLQSCPNTKLVLGGYSQGSMVVHNAASNLDAATMSKISAVVLFGDPYYGKPVANFDAAKTLVVCHDGDNICQGGDIILLPHLTYAEDADTAAAFVVPLVS
;
A
#
# COMPACT_ATOMS: atom_id res chain seq x y z
N MET A 1 48.90 -52.04 -2.42
CA MET A 1 47.73 -51.13 -2.56
C MET A 1 48.16 -49.77 -2.01
N ARG A 2 48.36 -48.77 -2.87
CA ARG A 2 48.75 -47.40 -2.47
C ARG A 2 47.49 -46.58 -2.24
N SER A 3 47.27 -46.11 -1.03
CA SER A 3 46.14 -45.23 -0.69
C SER A 3 46.42 -43.80 -1.16
N LEU A 4 45.58 -43.29 -2.06
CA LEU A 4 45.54 -41.88 -2.46
C LEU A 4 44.68 -41.12 -1.44
N ALA A 5 45.27 -40.15 -0.73
CA ALA A 5 44.51 -39.21 0.09
C ALA A 5 43.98 -38.08 -0.80
N ILE A 6 42.66 -37.91 -0.85
CA ILE A 6 41.97 -36.83 -1.55
C ILE A 6 41.88 -35.64 -0.59
N LEU A 7 42.55 -34.54 -0.93
CA LEU A 7 42.50 -33.28 -0.19
C LEU A 7 41.30 -32.47 -0.68
N THR A 8 40.24 -32.39 0.13
CA THR A 8 39.07 -31.52 -0.12
C THR A 8 39.41 -30.08 0.28
N THR A 9 39.51 -29.19 -0.71
CA THR A 9 39.62 -27.74 -0.51
C THR A 9 38.22 -27.17 -0.21
N LEU A 10 38.01 -26.69 1.02
CA LEU A 10 36.85 -25.84 1.35
C LEU A 10 37.05 -24.44 0.75
N LEU A 11 36.21 -24.05 -0.21
CA LEU A 11 36.03 -22.64 -0.56
C LEU A 11 35.11 -21.98 0.47
N ALA A 12 35.68 -21.08 1.28
CA ALA A 12 34.90 -20.17 2.12
C ALA A 12 34.28 -19.07 1.22
N GLY A 13 33.01 -19.23 0.89
CA GLY A 13 32.22 -18.19 0.23
C GLY A 13 32.09 -16.98 1.15
N HIS A 14 32.67 -15.85 0.75
CA HIS A 14 32.46 -14.58 1.44
C HIS A 14 31.08 -14.05 1.02
N ALA A 15 30.11 -14.14 1.91
CA ALA A 15 28.83 -13.47 1.75
C ALA A 15 29.07 -11.96 1.91
N PHE A 16 29.03 -11.22 0.79
CA PHE A 16 28.94 -9.77 0.84
C PHE A 16 27.55 -9.40 1.37
N ALA A 17 27.49 -8.95 2.61
CA ALA A 17 26.30 -8.31 3.13
C ALA A 17 26.14 -6.97 2.39
N TYR A 18 25.17 -6.89 1.49
CA TYR A 18 24.78 -5.62 0.89
C TYR A 18 24.20 -4.73 2.01
N PRO A 19 24.65 -3.47 2.14
CA PRO A 19 24.08 -2.57 3.10
C PRO A 19 22.59 -2.37 2.79
N LYS A 20 21.73 -2.64 3.78
CA LYS A 20 20.31 -2.33 3.71
C LYS A 20 20.18 -0.81 3.47
N PRO A 21 19.43 -0.35 2.44
CA PRO A 21 19.19 1.07 2.25
C PRO A 21 18.63 1.68 3.53
N ALA A 22 19.20 2.82 3.95
CA ALA A 22 18.65 3.57 5.07
C ALA A 22 17.23 4.04 4.71
N PRO A 23 16.28 4.06 5.67
CA PRO A 23 14.96 4.63 5.42
C PRO A 23 15.15 6.09 5.02
N GLN A 24 14.75 6.41 3.78
CA GLN A 24 14.82 7.78 3.28
C GLN A 24 13.75 8.60 3.99
N SER A 25 14.15 9.70 4.61
CA SER A 25 13.22 10.63 5.24
C SER A 25 12.20 11.13 4.20
N LEU A 26 10.91 11.06 4.53
CA LEU A 26 9.79 11.55 3.72
C LEU A 26 9.86 13.05 3.37
N ASN A 27 10.81 13.82 3.91
CA ASN A 27 10.90 15.25 3.69
C ASN A 27 11.69 15.60 2.42
N ARG A 28 10.94 16.11 1.43
CA ARG A 28 11.34 16.57 0.09
C ARG A 28 11.97 15.49 -0.76
N ARG A 29 11.11 14.66 -1.33
CA ARG A 29 11.46 13.92 -2.53
C ARG A 29 11.35 14.87 -3.73
N ASP A 30 12.35 14.87 -4.62
CA ASP A 30 12.30 15.59 -5.91
C ASP A 30 11.33 14.86 -6.85
N TRP A 31 10.07 14.75 -6.44
CA TRP A 31 9.04 14.05 -7.19
C TRP A 31 8.49 14.91 -8.32
N PRO A 32 8.05 14.27 -9.42
CA PRO A 32 7.34 14.96 -10.47
C PRO A 32 6.04 15.57 -9.93
N SER A 33 5.51 16.56 -10.65
CA SER A 33 4.11 16.92 -10.47
C SER A 33 3.19 15.72 -10.78
N ILE A 34 2.00 15.69 -10.19
CA ILE A 34 1.00 14.65 -10.49
C ILE A 34 0.74 14.56 -12.00
N ASN A 35 0.66 15.71 -12.70
CA ASN A 35 0.48 15.72 -14.16
C ASN A 35 1.62 15.05 -14.93
N GLU A 36 2.87 15.27 -14.53
CA GLU A 36 4.04 14.61 -15.13
C GLU A 36 4.03 13.11 -14.84
N PHE A 37 3.70 12.72 -13.61
CA PHE A 37 3.56 11.31 -13.23
C PHE A 37 2.48 10.60 -14.05
N LEU A 38 1.27 11.15 -14.11
CA LEU A 38 0.16 10.59 -14.89
C LEU A 38 0.47 10.55 -16.39
N SER A 39 1.22 11.53 -16.90
CA SER A 39 1.68 11.53 -18.29
C SER A 39 2.65 10.39 -18.60
N GLU A 40 3.47 9.95 -17.65
CA GLU A 40 4.34 8.78 -17.84
C GLU A 40 3.53 7.48 -17.71
N LEU A 41 2.62 7.39 -16.74
CA LEU A 41 1.72 6.22 -16.62
C LEU A 41 0.92 5.98 -17.90
N ALA A 42 0.42 7.03 -18.54
CA ALA A 42 -0.34 6.93 -19.78
C ALA A 42 0.44 6.28 -20.94
N LYS A 43 1.78 6.23 -20.88
CA LYS A 43 2.62 5.61 -21.92
C LYS A 43 2.80 4.11 -21.72
N VAL A 44 2.70 3.63 -20.49
CA VAL A 44 3.10 2.26 -20.10
C VAL A 44 1.94 1.40 -19.60
N MET A 45 0.86 2.02 -19.11
CA MET A 45 -0.23 1.28 -18.46
C MET A 45 -1.21 0.65 -19.47
N PRO A 46 -1.62 -0.61 -19.28
CA PRO A 46 -2.54 -1.34 -20.17
C PRO A 46 -4.02 -0.96 -19.94
N ILE A 47 -4.40 0.24 -20.38
CA ILE A 47 -5.77 0.75 -20.19
C ILE A 47 -6.77 -0.02 -21.06
N GLY A 48 -7.82 -0.57 -20.43
CA GLY A 48 -8.91 -1.28 -21.09
C GLY A 48 -8.86 -2.81 -20.96
N ASP A 49 -7.75 -3.34 -20.45
CA ASP A 49 -7.57 -4.77 -20.22
C ASP A 49 -8.11 -5.21 -18.86
N THR A 50 -8.46 -6.50 -18.72
CA THR A 50 -8.75 -7.07 -17.40
C THR A 50 -7.47 -7.17 -16.58
N ILE A 51 -7.59 -7.11 -15.25
CA ILE A 51 -6.44 -7.23 -14.33
C ILE A 51 -5.64 -8.52 -14.56
N THR A 52 -6.28 -9.59 -15.03
CA THR A 52 -5.59 -10.86 -15.37
C THR A 52 -4.66 -10.69 -16.57
N ALA A 53 -5.10 -9.97 -17.61
CA ALA A 53 -4.28 -9.72 -18.80
C ALA A 53 -3.25 -8.59 -18.57
N ALA A 54 -3.58 -7.64 -17.70
CA ALA A 54 -2.79 -6.45 -17.44
C ALA A 54 -1.69 -6.63 -16.37
N CYS A 55 -1.75 -7.67 -15.54
CA CYS A 55 -0.96 -7.78 -14.31
C CYS A 55 0.55 -7.54 -14.49
N ASP A 56 1.17 -8.24 -15.44
CA ASP A 56 2.63 -8.11 -15.68
C ASP A 56 2.97 -6.70 -16.19
N LEU A 57 2.15 -6.13 -17.07
CA LEU A 57 2.34 -4.78 -17.61
C LEU A 57 2.11 -3.68 -16.56
N ILE A 58 1.20 -3.90 -15.62
CA ILE A 58 0.99 -3.01 -14.46
C ILE A 58 2.25 -3.01 -13.60
N GLY A 59 2.73 -4.19 -13.19
CA GLY A 59 3.93 -4.32 -12.38
C GLY A 59 5.16 -3.66 -13.04
N ASP A 60 5.42 -3.99 -14.30
CA ASP A 60 6.53 -3.41 -15.06
C ASP A 60 6.38 -1.89 -15.25
N GLY A 61 5.16 -1.41 -15.47
CA GLY A 61 4.84 0.01 -15.64
C GLY A 61 5.05 0.82 -14.36
N GLU A 62 4.65 0.26 -13.21
CA GLU A 62 4.88 0.85 -11.90
C GLU A 62 6.37 0.88 -11.54
N ASP A 63 7.09 -0.24 -11.69
CA ASP A 63 8.54 -0.34 -11.43
C ASP A 63 9.32 0.69 -12.29
N ALA A 64 8.91 0.88 -13.54
CA ALA A 64 9.51 1.86 -14.44
C ALA A 64 9.26 3.31 -13.97
N ALA A 65 8.04 3.64 -13.58
CA ALA A 65 7.71 4.96 -13.03
C ALA A 65 8.43 5.23 -11.71
N ALA A 66 8.45 4.24 -10.82
CA ALA A 66 9.16 4.32 -9.54
C ALA A 66 10.66 4.54 -9.72
N SER A 67 11.28 3.82 -10.66
CA SER A 67 12.70 3.98 -11.01
C SER A 67 12.99 5.35 -11.62
N LEU A 68 12.11 5.85 -12.51
CA LEU A 68 12.28 7.14 -13.17
C LEU A 68 12.21 8.31 -12.17
N PHE A 69 11.31 8.23 -11.19
CA PHE A 69 11.00 9.32 -10.27
C PHE A 69 11.59 9.16 -8.88
N GLY A 70 12.29 8.05 -8.60
CA GLY A 70 12.83 7.76 -7.28
C GLY A 70 11.72 7.62 -6.22
N ILE A 71 10.61 6.98 -6.57
CA ILE A 71 9.50 6.71 -5.66
C ILE A 71 9.73 5.34 -5.02
N SER A 72 9.65 5.27 -3.68
CA SER A 72 9.73 3.99 -2.99
C SER A 72 8.39 3.25 -3.07
N GLU A 73 8.43 2.01 -3.53
CA GLU A 73 7.27 1.10 -3.57
C GLU A 73 7.21 0.18 -2.35
N THR A 74 8.17 0.33 -1.42
CA THR A 74 8.27 -0.48 -0.21
C THR A 74 8.53 0.38 1.01
N GLU A 75 7.63 0.31 2.00
CA GLU A 75 7.72 1.06 3.25
C GLU A 75 7.61 0.12 4.46
N ASN A 76 8.53 0.28 5.43
CA ASN A 76 8.64 -0.57 6.62
C ASN A 76 9.13 0.23 7.84
N ASP A 77 8.66 1.46 7.99
CA ASP A 77 9.12 2.38 9.02
C ASP A 77 8.79 1.89 10.44
N PRO A 78 9.51 2.36 11.47
CA PRO A 78 8.98 2.36 12.84
C PRO A 78 7.70 3.18 12.94
N CYS A 79 6.96 3.02 14.03
CA CYS A 79 5.76 3.86 14.26
C CYS A 79 6.15 5.31 14.51
N GLY A 80 5.43 6.24 13.90
CA GLY A 80 5.50 7.67 14.19
C GLY A 80 4.44 8.11 15.20
N ASP A 81 4.28 9.43 15.34
CA ASP A 81 3.11 10.03 16.01
C ASP A 81 1.81 9.59 15.33
N VAL A 82 1.86 9.47 14.00
CA VAL A 82 0.85 8.83 13.16
C VAL A 82 1.50 7.63 12.48
N THR A 83 0.80 6.51 12.41
CA THR A 83 1.24 5.34 11.64
C THR A 83 0.18 4.97 10.62
N VAL A 84 0.59 4.77 9.37
CA VAL A 84 -0.28 4.22 8.32
C VAL A 84 0.09 2.76 8.07
N LEU A 85 -0.91 1.88 8.12
CA LEU A 85 -0.83 0.55 7.52
C LEU A 85 -1.52 0.59 6.16
N PHE A 86 -0.76 0.39 5.08
CA PHE A 86 -1.27 0.52 3.71
C PHE A 86 -1.25 -0.81 2.96
N ALA A 87 -2.39 -1.24 2.43
CA ALA A 87 -2.48 -2.38 1.52
C ALA A 87 -2.57 -1.87 0.06
N ARG A 88 -1.59 -2.25 -0.76
CA ARG A 88 -1.49 -1.85 -2.18
C ARG A 88 -2.52 -2.51 -3.09
N GLY A 89 -2.54 -2.16 -4.37
CA GLY A 89 -3.41 -2.74 -5.39
C GLY A 89 -2.92 -4.08 -5.93
N THR A 90 -3.74 -4.71 -6.76
CA THR A 90 -3.42 -5.99 -7.39
C THR A 90 -2.28 -5.82 -8.38
N CYS A 91 -1.26 -6.67 -8.30
CA CYS A 91 -0.06 -6.63 -9.14
C CYS A 91 0.90 -5.44 -8.91
N ASP A 92 0.54 -4.47 -8.06
CA ASP A 92 1.45 -3.42 -7.63
C ASP A 92 2.79 -4.03 -7.12
N PRO A 93 3.94 -3.42 -7.42
CA PRO A 93 5.22 -3.83 -6.87
C PRO A 93 5.36 -3.54 -5.36
N GLY A 94 6.39 -4.12 -4.75
CA GLY A 94 6.75 -3.88 -3.36
C GLY A 94 5.63 -4.21 -2.36
N ASN A 95 5.39 -3.31 -1.39
CA ASN A 95 4.33 -3.46 -0.39
C ASN A 95 3.38 -2.25 -0.28
N VAL A 96 3.64 -1.17 -1.03
CA VAL A 96 2.76 0.01 -1.13
C VAL A 96 2.44 0.44 -2.56
N GLY A 97 3.08 -0.14 -3.58
CA GLY A 97 2.95 0.28 -4.99
C GLY A 97 3.50 1.68 -5.24
N VAL A 98 3.30 2.20 -6.45
CA VAL A 98 3.71 3.57 -6.83
C VAL A 98 2.52 4.51 -7.07
N LEU A 99 1.37 3.96 -7.48
CA LEU A 99 0.25 4.74 -8.03
C LEU A 99 -0.43 5.64 -7.01
N VAL A 100 -0.55 5.19 -5.75
CA VAL A 100 -1.44 5.84 -4.77
C VAL A 100 -0.77 6.02 -3.42
N GLY A 101 -0.31 4.92 -2.81
CA GLY A 101 0.23 4.92 -1.45
C GLY A 101 1.28 6.02 -1.24
N PRO A 102 2.36 6.04 -2.03
CA PRO A 102 3.44 7.00 -1.84
C PRO A 102 2.98 8.48 -1.90
N TRP A 103 2.03 8.82 -2.76
CA TRP A 103 1.42 10.16 -2.86
C TRP A 103 0.61 10.51 -1.62
N PHE A 104 -0.24 9.60 -1.16
CA PHE A 104 -1.00 9.78 0.07
C PHE A 104 -0.09 9.98 1.30
N PHE A 105 1.02 9.24 1.38
CA PHE A 105 1.95 9.37 2.51
C PHE A 105 2.64 10.73 2.52
N ASP A 106 3.08 11.22 1.35
CA ASP A 106 3.73 12.52 1.20
C ASP A 106 2.77 13.68 1.55
N SER A 107 1.56 13.67 0.99
CA SER A 107 0.50 14.63 1.33
C SER A 107 0.16 14.60 2.82
N LEU A 108 0.05 13.41 3.42
CA LEU A 108 -0.25 13.28 4.84
C LEU A 108 0.90 13.78 5.73
N GLN A 109 2.16 13.43 5.43
CA GLN A 109 3.31 13.96 6.17
C GLN A 109 3.40 15.47 6.06
N THR A 110 3.15 16.03 4.87
CA THR A 110 3.09 17.49 4.66
C THR A 110 2.00 18.13 5.52
N ALA A 111 0.79 17.57 5.52
CA ALA A 111 -0.34 18.10 6.29
C ALA A 111 -0.19 17.94 7.81
N LEU A 112 0.59 16.95 8.26
CA LEU A 112 0.92 16.72 9.68
C LEU A 112 1.96 17.71 10.23
N GLY A 113 2.68 18.43 9.36
CA GLY A 113 3.70 19.38 9.77
C GLY A 113 4.87 18.71 10.49
N SER A 114 5.11 19.08 11.75
CA SER A 114 6.24 18.56 12.53
C SER A 114 6.03 17.17 13.11
N ARG A 115 4.80 16.63 13.05
CA ARG A 115 4.51 15.28 13.56
C ARG A 115 5.05 14.24 12.61
N THR A 116 5.61 13.18 13.17
CA THR A 116 6.23 12.10 12.41
C THR A 116 5.18 11.13 11.87
N LEU A 117 5.22 10.85 10.57
CA LEU A 117 4.50 9.76 9.93
C LEU A 117 5.42 8.55 9.81
N GLY A 118 4.96 7.39 10.30
CA GLY A 118 5.55 6.10 9.98
C GLY A 118 4.66 5.33 9.01
N VAL A 119 5.21 4.80 7.92
CA VAL A 119 4.46 3.99 6.96
C VAL A 119 4.89 2.53 7.02
N LYS A 120 3.90 1.65 7.04
CA LYS A 120 4.09 0.20 6.99
C LYS A 120 3.20 -0.37 5.88
N GLY A 121 3.80 -0.85 4.81
CA GLY A 121 3.07 -1.62 3.81
C GLY A 121 2.62 -2.98 4.37
N VAL A 122 1.44 -3.44 3.96
CA VAL A 122 0.91 -4.75 4.32
C VAL A 122 1.61 -5.79 3.43
N PRO A 123 2.36 -6.74 4.00
CA PRO A 123 3.11 -7.73 3.22
C PRO A 123 2.19 -8.87 2.80
N TYR A 124 1.37 -8.64 1.78
CA TYR A 124 0.49 -9.64 1.19
C TYR A 124 0.76 -9.79 -0.32
N PRO A 125 0.33 -10.89 -0.97
CA PRO A 125 0.71 -11.18 -2.34
C PRO A 125 0.23 -10.13 -3.36
N ALA A 126 -0.94 -9.52 -3.11
CA ALA A 126 -1.67 -8.73 -4.10
C ALA A 126 -1.91 -9.47 -5.42
N SER A 127 -2.25 -10.76 -5.32
CA SER A 127 -2.41 -11.64 -6.47
C SER A 127 -3.76 -11.41 -7.17
N VAL A 128 -3.80 -11.64 -8.48
CA VAL A 128 -5.05 -11.66 -9.26
C VAL A 128 -6.06 -12.67 -8.68
N GLN A 129 -5.60 -13.84 -8.27
CA GLN A 129 -6.47 -14.86 -7.67
C GLN A 129 -7.14 -14.37 -6.39
N ASP A 130 -6.40 -13.68 -5.52
CA ASP A 130 -6.95 -13.15 -4.27
C ASP A 130 -7.92 -12.00 -4.54
N PHE A 131 -7.67 -11.16 -5.54
CA PHE A 131 -8.64 -10.15 -6.00
C PHE A 131 -9.97 -10.81 -6.38
N LEU A 132 -9.92 -11.80 -7.27
CA LEU A 132 -11.12 -12.47 -7.78
C LEU A 132 -11.85 -13.31 -6.71
N SER A 133 -11.14 -13.78 -5.69
CA SER A 133 -11.70 -14.62 -4.62
C SER A 133 -12.05 -13.86 -3.33
N GLY A 134 -11.80 -12.56 -3.28
CA GLY A 134 -12.22 -11.71 -2.15
C GLY A 134 -11.13 -11.38 -1.12
N SER A 135 -9.91 -11.90 -1.26
CA SER A 135 -8.75 -11.59 -0.40
C SER A 135 -8.99 -11.75 1.12
N VAL A 136 -9.81 -12.75 1.51
CA VAL A 136 -10.26 -12.92 2.90
C VAL A 136 -9.12 -13.30 3.86
N GLN A 137 -8.29 -14.26 3.49
CA GLN A 137 -7.16 -14.69 4.34
C GLN A 137 -6.15 -13.56 4.52
N ASN A 138 -5.95 -12.72 3.50
CA ASN A 138 -5.10 -11.54 3.58
C ASN A 138 -5.66 -10.52 4.58
N GLY A 139 -7.00 -10.36 4.65
CA GLY A 139 -7.65 -9.56 5.69
C GLY A 139 -7.40 -10.07 7.11
N ILE A 140 -7.47 -11.39 7.34
CA ILE A 140 -7.14 -12.00 8.65
C ILE A 140 -5.67 -11.72 9.03
N ASN A 141 -4.76 -11.81 8.06
CA ASN A 141 -3.34 -11.52 8.27
C ASN A 141 -3.13 -10.03 8.62
N MET A 142 -3.79 -9.12 7.90
CA MET A 142 -3.75 -7.69 8.21
C MET A 142 -4.37 -7.37 9.58
N ALA A 143 -5.46 -8.05 9.98
CA ALA A 143 -6.04 -7.91 11.32
C ALA A 143 -5.04 -8.28 12.42
N ASN A 144 -4.23 -9.33 12.21
CA ASN A 144 -3.14 -9.67 13.12
C ASN A 144 -2.03 -8.61 13.12
N GLN A 145 -1.68 -8.07 11.95
CA GLN A 145 -0.71 -6.98 11.85
C GLN A 145 -1.19 -5.71 12.58
N ILE A 146 -2.46 -5.34 12.45
CA ILE A 146 -3.08 -4.21 13.17
C ILE A 146 -2.93 -4.41 14.69
N LYS A 147 -3.31 -5.58 15.21
CA LYS A 147 -3.15 -5.90 16.64
C LYS A 147 -1.70 -5.80 17.09
N SER A 148 -0.76 -6.30 16.29
CA SER A 148 0.68 -6.20 16.59
C SER A 148 1.16 -4.75 16.64
N VAL A 149 0.76 -3.91 15.68
CA VAL A 149 1.11 -2.48 15.68
C VAL A 149 0.52 -1.76 16.91
N LEU A 150 -0.76 -2.00 17.23
CA LEU A 150 -1.40 -1.42 18.42
C LEU A 150 -0.73 -1.87 19.73
N GLN A 151 -0.18 -3.09 19.77
CA GLN A 151 0.56 -3.59 20.92
C GLN A 151 1.96 -2.97 21.03
N SER A 152 2.69 -2.88 19.92
CA SER A 152 4.05 -2.34 19.90
C SER A 152 4.08 -0.81 20.01
N CYS A 153 3.02 -0.15 19.56
CA CYS A 153 2.94 1.30 19.43
C CYS A 153 1.62 1.84 20.00
N PRO A 154 1.33 1.65 21.30
CA PRO A 154 0.02 1.96 21.88
C PRO A 154 -0.36 3.44 21.84
N ASN A 155 0.63 4.33 21.64
CA ASN A 155 0.44 5.77 21.59
C ASN A 155 0.33 6.34 20.17
N THR A 156 0.58 5.54 19.13
CA THR A 156 0.48 6.02 17.75
C THR A 156 -0.98 6.20 17.35
N LYS A 157 -1.26 7.20 16.52
CA LYS A 157 -2.56 7.33 15.86
C LYS A 157 -2.54 6.45 14.62
N LEU A 158 -3.15 5.27 14.72
CA LEU A 158 -3.15 4.30 13.63
C LEU A 158 -4.22 4.63 12.59
N VAL A 159 -3.79 4.73 11.33
CA VAL A 159 -4.62 4.93 10.14
C VAL A 159 -4.48 3.71 9.23
N LEU A 160 -5.58 3.27 8.64
CA LEU A 160 -5.57 2.19 7.65
C LEU A 160 -5.80 2.78 6.25
N GLY A 161 -4.98 2.36 5.29
CA GLY A 161 -5.10 2.74 3.89
C GLY A 161 -5.22 1.51 3.00
N GLY A 162 -6.01 1.61 1.94
CA GLY A 162 -6.13 0.57 0.92
C GLY A 162 -6.29 1.16 -0.47
N TYR A 163 -5.71 0.53 -1.48
CA TYR A 163 -5.98 0.81 -2.89
C TYR A 163 -6.40 -0.48 -3.60
N SER A 164 -7.45 -0.43 -4.44
CA SER A 164 -7.90 -1.58 -5.24
C SER A 164 -8.14 -2.82 -4.35
N GLN A 165 -7.51 -3.96 -4.62
CA GLN A 165 -7.60 -5.14 -3.75
C GLN A 165 -7.21 -4.86 -2.29
N GLY A 166 -6.26 -3.97 -2.05
CA GLY A 166 -5.89 -3.55 -0.70
C GLY A 166 -7.07 -3.01 0.10
N SER A 167 -8.01 -2.31 -0.55
CA SER A 167 -9.25 -1.86 0.10
C SER A 167 -10.12 -3.05 0.56
N MET A 168 -10.19 -4.12 -0.22
CA MET A 168 -10.84 -5.38 0.21
C MET A 168 -10.13 -5.99 1.42
N VAL A 169 -8.79 -5.97 1.43
CA VAL A 169 -7.98 -6.45 2.56
C VAL A 169 -8.32 -5.66 3.83
N VAL A 170 -8.45 -4.32 3.75
CA VAL A 170 -8.88 -3.49 4.89
C VAL A 170 -10.29 -3.86 5.36
N HIS A 171 -11.26 -3.97 4.43
CA HIS A 171 -12.64 -4.40 4.75
C HIS A 171 -12.68 -5.74 5.48
N ASN A 172 -11.90 -6.71 5.00
CA ASN A 172 -11.84 -8.05 5.58
C ASN A 172 -11.12 -8.05 6.92
N ALA A 173 -10.08 -7.23 7.09
CA ALA A 173 -9.42 -7.06 8.38
C ALA A 173 -10.39 -6.51 9.43
N ALA A 174 -11.12 -5.45 9.10
CA ALA A 174 -12.13 -4.85 9.96
C ALA A 174 -13.26 -5.84 10.32
N SER A 175 -13.68 -6.67 9.37
CA SER A 175 -14.69 -7.72 9.59
C SER A 175 -14.21 -8.83 10.55
N ASN A 176 -12.89 -8.99 10.71
CA ASN A 176 -12.26 -9.96 11.61
C ASN A 176 -11.72 -9.35 12.91
N LEU A 177 -11.98 -8.06 13.15
CA LEU A 177 -11.63 -7.35 14.38
C LEU A 177 -12.89 -6.96 15.14
N ASP A 178 -12.83 -7.06 16.47
CA ASP A 178 -13.91 -6.56 17.32
C ASP A 178 -13.96 -5.01 17.32
N ALA A 179 -15.13 -4.48 17.69
CA ALA A 179 -15.34 -3.04 17.77
C ALA A 179 -14.38 -2.34 18.76
N ALA A 180 -13.93 -3.04 19.81
CA ALA A 180 -12.98 -2.48 20.77
C ALA A 180 -11.61 -2.26 20.15
N THR A 181 -11.15 -3.17 19.29
CA THR A 181 -9.90 -3.04 18.55
C THR A 181 -10.04 -1.98 17.46
N MET A 182 -11.13 -2.01 16.68
CA MET A 182 -11.40 -1.01 15.64
C MET A 182 -11.58 0.40 16.21
N SER A 183 -12.05 0.56 17.45
CA SER A 183 -12.15 1.88 18.10
C SER A 183 -10.80 2.57 18.36
N LYS A 184 -9.69 1.81 18.29
CA LYS A 184 -8.32 2.34 18.42
C LYS A 184 -7.76 2.85 17.08
N ILE A 185 -8.46 2.61 15.97
CA ILE A 185 -8.13 3.15 14.66
C ILE A 185 -8.69 4.57 14.56
N SER A 186 -7.86 5.49 14.08
CA SER A 186 -8.20 6.90 13.97
C SER A 186 -8.97 7.21 12.70
N ALA A 187 -8.54 6.65 11.56
CA ALA A 187 -9.18 6.84 10.26
C ALA A 187 -8.95 5.64 9.34
N VAL A 188 -9.82 5.50 8.34
CA VAL A 188 -9.67 4.57 7.23
C VAL A 188 -9.84 5.32 5.91
N VAL A 189 -8.91 5.14 4.96
CA VAL A 189 -8.99 5.73 3.61
C VAL A 189 -8.86 4.62 2.58
N LEU A 190 -9.85 4.50 1.69
CA LEU A 190 -9.90 3.48 0.65
C LEU A 190 -9.97 4.14 -0.72
N PHE A 191 -9.06 3.79 -1.62
CA PHE A 191 -9.03 4.26 -3.00
C PHE A 191 -9.42 3.11 -3.94
N GLY A 192 -10.26 3.39 -4.94
CA GLY A 192 -10.67 2.38 -5.93
C GLY A 192 -11.28 1.12 -5.31
N ASP A 193 -12.17 1.28 -4.33
CA ASP A 193 -12.68 0.19 -3.49
C ASP A 193 -13.55 -0.81 -4.28
N PRO A 194 -13.13 -2.08 -4.46
CA PRO A 194 -13.95 -3.11 -5.13
C PRO A 194 -15.23 -3.45 -4.37
N TYR A 195 -15.33 -3.08 -3.10
CA TYR A 195 -16.52 -3.19 -2.27
C TYR A 195 -17.23 -1.84 -2.08
N TYR A 196 -17.07 -0.91 -3.01
CA TYR A 196 -17.69 0.41 -2.96
C TYR A 196 -19.19 0.34 -2.60
N GLY A 197 -19.60 1.20 -1.67
CA GLY A 197 -20.95 1.20 -1.07
C GLY A 197 -21.10 0.30 0.16
N LYS A 198 -20.16 -0.61 0.44
CA LYS A 198 -20.11 -1.36 1.69
C LYS A 198 -19.38 -0.53 2.76
N PRO A 199 -19.93 -0.39 3.99
CA PRO A 199 -19.21 0.27 5.07
C PRO A 199 -18.09 -0.63 5.62
N VAL A 200 -17.04 -0.01 6.16
CA VAL A 200 -16.00 -0.71 6.92
C VAL A 200 -16.62 -1.29 8.19
N ALA A 201 -16.55 -2.61 8.34
CA ALA A 201 -17.19 -3.31 9.45
C ALA A 201 -16.62 -2.90 10.82
N ASN A 202 -17.47 -2.92 11.85
CA ASN A 202 -17.08 -2.64 13.25
C ASN A 202 -16.42 -1.27 13.47
N PHE A 203 -16.61 -0.32 12.54
CA PHE A 203 -15.96 0.98 12.55
C PHE A 203 -16.97 2.11 12.33
N ASP A 204 -16.63 3.30 12.83
CA ASP A 204 -17.45 4.49 12.65
C ASP A 204 -17.31 5.04 11.22
N ALA A 205 -18.40 5.02 10.47
CA ALA A 205 -18.40 5.48 9.08
C ALA A 205 -18.01 6.96 8.93
N ALA A 206 -18.17 7.79 9.97
CA ALA A 206 -17.71 9.18 9.95
C ALA A 206 -16.18 9.32 9.91
N LYS A 207 -15.45 8.23 10.19
CA LYS A 207 -13.99 8.15 10.15
C LYS A 207 -13.46 7.38 8.94
N THR A 208 -14.34 7.09 7.97
CA THR A 208 -13.99 6.43 6.72
C THR A 208 -14.15 7.40 5.55
N LEU A 209 -13.10 7.52 4.75
CA LEU A 209 -13.16 8.12 3.42
C LEU A 209 -13.00 7.00 2.38
N VAL A 210 -13.93 6.96 1.42
CA VAL A 210 -13.79 6.11 0.23
C VAL A 210 -13.75 7.01 -0.98
N VAL A 211 -12.68 6.92 -1.76
CA VAL A 211 -12.46 7.64 -3.01
C VAL A 211 -12.62 6.64 -4.15
N CYS A 212 -13.70 6.81 -4.92
CA CYS A 212 -13.97 6.03 -6.12
C CYS A 212 -14.29 7.01 -7.25
N HIS A 213 -13.47 6.99 -8.29
CA HIS A 213 -13.65 7.85 -9.44
C HIS A 213 -14.84 7.42 -10.30
N ASP A 214 -15.50 8.40 -10.92
CA ASP A 214 -16.49 8.10 -11.96
C ASP A 214 -15.81 7.38 -13.13
N GLY A 215 -16.46 6.33 -13.64
CA GLY A 215 -15.89 5.46 -14.66
C GLY A 215 -14.83 4.46 -14.17
N ASP A 216 -14.51 4.40 -12.87
CA ASP A 216 -13.69 3.30 -12.34
C ASP A 216 -14.51 1.99 -12.30
N ASN A 217 -14.18 1.08 -13.21
CA ASN A 217 -14.85 -0.21 -13.34
C ASN A 217 -14.60 -1.14 -12.13
N ILE A 218 -13.49 -0.96 -11.40
CA ILE A 218 -13.19 -1.75 -10.19
C ILE A 218 -14.17 -1.39 -9.07
N CYS A 219 -14.49 -0.10 -8.90
CA CYS A 219 -15.52 0.33 -7.94
C CYS A 219 -16.94 -0.19 -8.27
N GLN A 220 -17.17 -0.66 -9.50
CA GLN A 220 -18.42 -1.30 -9.91
C GLN A 220 -18.41 -2.83 -9.69
N GLY A 221 -17.36 -3.36 -9.06
CA GLY A 221 -17.16 -4.79 -8.85
C GLY A 221 -16.68 -5.54 -10.10
N GLY A 222 -16.21 -4.82 -11.12
CA GLY A 222 -15.58 -5.41 -12.30
C GLY A 222 -14.08 -5.61 -12.14
N ASP A 223 -13.42 -6.03 -13.22
CA ASP A 223 -11.99 -6.37 -13.23
C ASP A 223 -11.19 -5.68 -14.35
N ILE A 224 -11.82 -4.76 -15.09
CA ILE A 224 -11.19 -3.97 -16.15
C ILE A 224 -10.46 -2.77 -15.55
N ILE A 225 -9.20 -2.58 -15.94
CA ILE A 225 -8.37 -1.46 -15.51
C ILE A 225 -8.53 -0.31 -16.50
N LEU A 226 -9.21 0.74 -16.04
CA LEU A 226 -9.44 1.97 -16.80
C LEU A 226 -8.64 3.11 -16.20
N LEU A 227 -8.42 4.17 -16.98
CA LEU A 227 -7.66 5.34 -16.53
C LEU A 227 -8.14 5.90 -15.16
N PRO A 228 -9.45 6.02 -14.86
CA PRO A 228 -9.90 6.50 -13.55
C PRO A 228 -9.41 5.66 -12.36
N HIS A 229 -9.09 4.38 -12.56
CA HIS A 229 -8.52 3.53 -11.51
C HIS A 229 -7.05 3.87 -11.19
N LEU A 230 -6.35 4.55 -12.11
CA LEU A 230 -4.91 4.79 -12.04
C LEU A 230 -4.54 6.20 -11.57
N THR A 231 -5.52 7.07 -11.32
CA THR A 231 -5.28 8.51 -11.07
C THR A 231 -5.49 8.96 -9.63
N TYR A 232 -5.66 8.05 -8.67
CA TYR A 232 -5.94 8.40 -7.26
C TYR A 232 -4.82 9.20 -6.55
N ALA A 233 -3.64 9.37 -7.16
CA ALA A 233 -2.65 10.35 -6.71
C ALA A 233 -3.23 11.78 -6.66
N GLU A 234 -4.21 12.10 -7.52
CA GLU A 234 -4.92 13.39 -7.56
C GLU A 234 -5.68 13.70 -6.26
N ASP A 235 -6.08 12.67 -5.51
CA ASP A 235 -6.88 12.82 -4.28
C ASP A 235 -6.04 12.80 -3.00
N ALA A 236 -4.72 12.63 -3.10
CA ALA A 236 -3.83 12.46 -1.97
C ALA A 236 -3.96 13.60 -0.93
N ASP A 237 -4.06 14.85 -1.40
CA ASP A 237 -4.23 16.03 -0.54
C ASP A 237 -5.60 16.05 0.16
N THR A 238 -6.66 15.69 -0.55
CA THR A 238 -8.02 15.60 0.02
C THR A 238 -8.08 14.49 1.07
N ALA A 239 -7.48 13.34 0.80
CA ALA A 239 -7.38 12.23 1.74
C ALA A 239 -6.54 12.59 2.98
N ALA A 240 -5.42 13.29 2.80
CA ALA A 240 -4.61 13.79 3.90
C ALA A 240 -5.40 14.78 4.77
N ALA A 241 -6.10 15.74 4.16
CA ALA A 241 -6.93 16.72 4.85
C ALA A 241 -8.08 16.07 5.65
N PHE A 242 -8.64 14.95 5.16
CA PHE A 242 -9.62 14.15 5.88
C PHE A 242 -9.03 13.49 7.15
N VAL A 243 -7.80 12.96 7.05
CA VAL A 243 -7.16 12.22 8.14
C VAL A 243 -6.70 13.14 9.28
N VAL A 244 -6.11 14.29 8.96
CA VAL A 244 -5.51 15.22 9.95
C VAL A 244 -6.39 15.50 11.19
N PRO A 245 -7.66 15.90 11.06
CA PRO A 245 -8.51 16.17 12.24
C PRO A 245 -8.86 14.92 13.06
N LEU A 246 -8.71 13.72 12.50
CA LEU A 246 -9.01 12.44 13.17
C LEU A 246 -7.81 11.90 13.94
N VAL A 247 -6.61 12.38 13.65
CA VAL A 247 -5.35 11.95 14.28
C VAL A 247 -4.79 13.00 15.22
N SER A 248 -5.54 14.02 15.62
CA SER A 248 -5.10 15.00 16.63
C SER A 248 -4.78 14.38 17.99
#